data_AF-A0A160TK97-F1
#
_entry.id   AF-A0A160TK97-F1
#
_cell.length_a   1.000
_cell.length_b   1.000
_cell.length_c   1.000
_cell.angle_alpha   90.00
_cell.angle_beta   90.00
_cell.angle_gamma   90.00
#
_symmetry.space_group_name_H-M   'P 1'
#
loop_
_entity.id
_entity.type
_entity.pdbx_description
1 polymer ?
#
loop_
_entity_poly.entity_id
_entity_poly.type
_entity_poly.pdbx_seq_one_letter_code
_entity_poly.pdbx_strand_id
1 'polypeptide(L)'
;MGTAIERRLVYGDALVAMLLAVLLAAAWAFRDWHQLSALRLPDTDDVMRLQQIRDWLAGQRFNDLSQHRLGEAPGLAMHWSRLPDLVPAAIIALLTPLAGTHQAELVAVITWPTALFAAALFLVGRIARSIGGPGVARTAIVVAAIAYPATTIFLPGRIDHHGLQIVLLLLVARTLTSPPTLGHGLTAGLAAAASVVIGMETTPLLAAAGLAMAGEWLFAKHAADDRMMGFGIALAAGLLGASIIFKTSQWGYPGCDGFTATAWRGTVIAAFGPMMMALAARDFTRPAMRLMLAILVAGVIGGGVIAVAPQCLEPYAMVDPMLARLWLGKVGEAQPLFTAPVGVAIGYAGVMVAGIVATVWRLYVTRDYRWVALLIVQVAALGLTCFQLRGAYAGAILAAPALAAGRGGRAGGRGGKRGGVGGGRSH
;
A
#
# COMPACT_ATOMS: atom_id res chain seq x y z
N MET A 1 -23.76 -1.97 -25.06
CA MET A 1 -24.23 -0.84 -24.24
C MET A 1 -23.62 -0.80 -22.83
N GLY A 2 -23.50 -1.94 -22.12
CA GLY A 2 -22.93 -1.98 -20.75
C GLY A 2 -21.47 -1.52 -20.61
N THR A 3 -20.58 -1.86 -21.54
CA THR A 3 -19.15 -1.51 -21.47
C THR A 3 -18.87 -0.01 -21.67
N ALA A 4 -19.73 0.71 -22.38
CA ALA A 4 -19.59 2.15 -22.58
C ALA A 4 -20.01 2.95 -21.33
N ILE A 5 -21.10 2.52 -20.67
CA ILE A 5 -21.57 3.12 -19.41
C ILE A 5 -20.55 2.86 -18.29
N GLU A 6 -20.05 1.63 -18.19
CA GLU A 6 -19.03 1.29 -17.20
C GLU A 6 -17.76 2.12 -17.38
N ARG A 7 -17.27 2.27 -18.62
CA ARG A 7 -16.13 3.15 -18.92
C ARG A 7 -16.39 4.59 -18.49
N ARG A 8 -17.55 5.16 -18.83
CA ARG A 8 -17.92 6.52 -18.40
C ARG A 8 -17.93 6.68 -16.88
N LEU A 9 -18.41 5.69 -16.14
CA LEU A 9 -18.40 5.72 -14.68
C LEU A 9 -16.98 5.68 -14.12
N VAL A 10 -16.10 4.84 -14.68
CA VAL A 10 -14.69 4.77 -14.27
C VAL A 10 -13.95 6.07 -14.56
N TYR A 11 -14.18 6.68 -15.73
CA TYR A 11 -13.62 8.01 -16.04
C TYR A 11 -14.14 9.08 -15.09
N GLY A 12 -15.43 9.02 -14.74
CA GLY A 12 -16.01 9.93 -13.73
C GLY A 12 -15.37 9.76 -12.36
N ASP A 13 -15.08 8.53 -11.93
CA ASP A 13 -14.37 8.28 -10.66
C ASP A 13 -12.94 8.80 -10.69
N ALA A 14 -12.23 8.57 -11.81
CA ALA A 14 -10.87 9.06 -12.00
C ALA A 14 -10.82 10.61 -11.98
N LEU A 15 -11.78 11.26 -12.63
CA LEU A 15 -11.89 12.72 -12.60
C LEU A 15 -12.16 13.24 -11.19
N VAL A 16 -13.08 12.62 -10.44
CA VAL A 16 -13.36 13.01 -9.04
C VAL A 16 -12.13 12.83 -8.16
N ALA A 17 -11.42 11.70 -8.28
CA ALA A 17 -10.18 11.45 -7.55
C ALA A 17 -9.10 12.50 -7.87
N MET A 18 -8.91 12.81 -9.16
CA MET A 18 -7.97 13.83 -9.62
C MET A 18 -8.34 15.22 -9.09
N LEU A 19 -9.59 15.65 -9.25
CA LEU A 19 -10.05 16.96 -8.81
C LEU A 19 -9.92 17.13 -7.29
N LEU A 20 -10.28 16.12 -6.50
CA LEU A 20 -10.13 16.18 -5.05
C LEU A 20 -8.65 16.20 -4.64
N ALA A 21 -7.80 15.40 -5.27
CA ALA A 21 -6.37 15.40 -4.99
C ALA A 21 -5.75 16.78 -5.30
N VAL A 22 -6.03 17.35 -6.47
CA VAL A 22 -5.53 18.66 -6.87
C VAL A 22 -6.08 19.77 -5.98
N LEU A 23 -7.38 19.75 -5.65
CA LEU A 23 -8.00 20.75 -4.78
C LEU A 23 -7.38 20.75 -3.38
N LEU A 24 -7.23 19.56 -2.78
CA LEU A 24 -6.64 19.43 -1.45
C LEU A 24 -5.16 19.76 -1.46
N ALA A 25 -4.41 19.31 -2.47
CA ALA A 25 -3.01 19.66 -2.64
C ALA A 25 -2.82 21.17 -2.81
N ALA A 26 -3.66 21.84 -3.61
CA ALA A 26 -3.62 23.29 -3.75
C ALA A 26 -3.93 24.01 -2.44
N ALA A 27 -4.93 23.54 -1.68
CA ALA A 27 -5.26 24.10 -0.37
C ALA A 27 -4.12 23.94 0.65
N TRP A 28 -3.49 22.76 0.71
CA TRP A 28 -2.34 22.49 1.58
C TRP A 28 -1.11 23.28 1.15
N ALA A 29 -0.80 23.32 -0.15
CA ALA A 29 0.30 24.11 -0.68
C ALA A 29 0.12 25.61 -0.41
N PHE A 30 -1.11 26.12 -0.56
CA PHE A 30 -1.43 27.52 -0.24
C PHE A 30 -1.24 27.82 1.25
N ARG A 31 -1.75 26.93 2.13
CA ARG A 31 -1.61 27.06 3.58
C ARG A 31 -0.15 27.12 4.01
N ASP A 32 0.70 26.25 3.46
CA ASP A 32 2.09 26.08 3.87
C ASP A 32 3.08 26.74 2.89
N TRP A 33 2.60 27.63 2.02
CA TRP A 33 3.36 28.14 0.86
C TRP A 33 4.70 28.74 1.24
N HIS A 34 4.76 29.51 2.34
CA HIS A 34 6.00 30.12 2.81
C HIS A 34 7.12 29.10 3.07
N GLN A 35 6.79 27.93 3.66
CA GLN A 35 7.78 26.88 3.89
C GLN A 35 8.07 26.12 2.59
N LEU A 36 7.02 25.77 1.85
CA LEU A 36 7.11 24.96 0.64
C LEU A 36 7.89 25.67 -0.47
N SER A 37 7.66 26.97 -0.69
CA SER A 37 8.39 27.77 -1.67
C SER A 37 9.86 27.96 -1.31
N ALA A 38 10.23 27.76 -0.04
CA ALA A 38 11.62 27.72 0.41
C ALA A 38 12.20 26.30 0.43
N LEU A 39 11.46 25.29 -0.09
CA LEU A 39 11.78 23.86 -0.05
C LEU A 39 12.07 23.34 1.37
N ARG A 40 11.41 23.92 2.37
CA ARG A 40 11.37 23.39 3.74
C ARG A 40 10.23 22.38 3.81
N LEU A 41 10.58 21.13 3.57
CA LEU A 41 9.61 20.04 3.44
C LEU A 41 9.09 19.57 4.80
N PRO A 42 7.91 18.91 4.85
CA PRO A 42 7.22 18.66 6.12
C PRO A 42 7.93 17.67 7.05
N ASP A 43 8.74 16.75 6.51
CA ASP A 43 9.53 15.80 7.27
C ASP A 43 11.02 15.83 6.89
N THR A 44 11.90 15.44 7.80
CA THR A 44 13.34 15.33 7.53
C THR A 44 13.66 14.31 6.45
N ASP A 45 12.87 13.24 6.35
CA ASP A 45 13.04 12.22 5.32
C ASP A 45 12.73 12.78 3.93
N ASP A 46 11.74 13.67 3.82
CA ASP A 46 11.43 14.36 2.57
C ASP A 46 12.59 15.25 2.11
N VAL A 47 13.18 16.02 3.03
CA VAL A 47 14.33 16.89 2.73
C VAL A 47 15.53 16.06 2.30
N MET A 48 15.82 14.97 3.02
CA MET A 48 16.93 14.09 2.71
C MET A 48 16.71 13.34 1.38
N ARG A 49 15.46 12.96 1.07
CA ARG A 49 15.08 12.38 -0.22
C ARG A 49 15.36 13.36 -1.36
N LEU A 50 14.99 14.62 -1.21
CA LEU A 50 15.27 15.65 -2.21
C LEU A 50 16.79 15.82 -2.39
N GLN A 51 17.55 15.78 -1.30
CA GLN A 51 19.01 15.84 -1.35
C GLN A 51 19.61 14.63 -2.09
N GLN A 52 19.14 13.41 -1.83
CA GLN A 52 19.53 12.21 -2.55
C GLN A 52 19.28 12.33 -4.08
N ILE A 53 18.14 12.90 -4.47
CA ILE A 53 17.82 13.15 -5.89
C ILE A 53 18.77 14.20 -6.48
N ARG A 54 19.05 15.29 -5.77
CA ARG A 54 19.99 16.33 -6.21
C ARG A 54 21.37 15.75 -6.47
N ASP A 55 21.88 14.96 -5.53
CA ASP A 55 23.21 14.39 -5.64
C ASP A 55 23.29 13.40 -6.81
N TRP A 56 22.24 12.60 -7.04
CA TRP A 56 22.14 11.78 -8.25
C TRP A 56 22.21 12.61 -9.53
N LEU A 57 21.36 13.63 -9.65
CA LEU A 57 21.32 14.47 -10.85
C LEU A 57 22.62 15.26 -11.05
N ALA A 58 23.37 15.51 -9.97
CA ALA A 58 24.70 16.12 -9.99
C ALA A 58 25.85 15.13 -10.30
N GLY A 59 25.56 13.85 -10.55
CA GLY A 59 26.55 12.87 -11.01
C GLY A 59 26.88 11.75 -10.00
N GLN A 60 26.25 11.72 -8.83
CA GLN A 60 26.39 10.59 -7.92
C GLN A 60 25.86 9.30 -8.57
N ARG A 61 26.63 8.22 -8.47
CA ARG A 61 26.32 6.92 -9.09
C ARG A 61 24.94 6.41 -8.66
N PHE A 62 24.24 5.72 -9.57
CA PHE A 62 22.89 5.20 -9.30
C PHE A 62 22.80 4.27 -8.08
N ASN A 63 23.83 3.44 -7.88
CA ASN A 63 23.89 2.51 -6.76
C ASN A 63 24.44 3.12 -5.47
N ASP A 64 24.91 4.37 -5.50
CA ASP A 64 25.43 5.06 -4.33
C ASP A 64 24.33 5.90 -3.66
N LEU A 65 23.95 5.48 -2.46
CA LEU A 65 22.92 6.13 -1.64
C LEU A 65 23.53 6.86 -0.44
N SER A 66 24.85 7.03 -0.44
CA SER A 66 25.56 7.67 0.65
C SER A 66 25.34 9.18 0.61
N GLN A 67 25.03 9.73 1.77
CA GLN A 67 24.96 11.16 2.01
C GLN A 67 26.34 11.60 2.49
N HIS A 68 27.22 11.94 1.55
CA HIS A 68 28.64 12.24 1.83
C HIS A 68 28.88 13.46 2.73
N ARG A 69 27.85 14.29 2.92
CA ARG A 69 27.88 15.47 3.80
C ARG A 69 27.37 15.17 5.22
N LEU A 70 26.92 13.94 5.48
CA LEU A 70 26.33 13.51 6.73
C LEU A 70 27.17 12.39 7.35
N GLY A 71 27.56 12.55 8.61
CA GLY A 71 28.38 11.57 9.33
C GLY A 71 29.88 11.66 9.00
N GLU A 72 30.65 10.71 9.51
CA GLU A 72 32.08 10.58 9.22
C GLU A 72 32.31 10.05 7.80
N ALA A 73 33.48 10.34 7.22
CA ALA A 73 33.86 9.80 5.92
C ALA A 73 33.76 8.26 5.89
N PRO A 74 33.18 7.65 4.84
CA PRO A 74 32.82 8.23 3.54
C PRO A 74 31.41 8.86 3.46
N GLY A 75 30.69 8.99 4.57
CA GLY A 75 29.31 9.50 4.66
C GLY A 75 28.32 8.43 5.13
N LEU A 76 27.09 8.85 5.42
CA LEU A 76 26.03 7.97 5.91
C LEU A 76 25.25 7.36 4.73
N ALA A 77 25.25 6.04 4.62
CA ALA A 77 24.44 5.36 3.61
C ALA A 77 22.96 5.29 4.00
N MET A 78 22.09 5.75 3.12
CA MET A 78 20.64 5.62 3.30
C MET A 78 20.18 4.21 2.93
N HIS A 79 19.23 3.68 3.70
CA HIS A 79 18.63 2.36 3.45
C HIS A 79 17.62 2.37 2.28
N TRP A 80 17.33 3.54 1.71
CA TRP A 80 16.31 3.75 0.70
C TRP A 80 16.74 3.33 -0.70
N SER A 81 15.91 2.59 -1.44
CA SER A 81 16.15 2.44 -2.87
C SER A 81 15.84 3.73 -3.64
N ARG A 82 16.28 3.77 -4.90
CA ARG A 82 15.98 4.86 -5.84
C ARG A 82 14.65 4.72 -6.56
N LEU A 83 13.87 3.67 -6.29
CA LEU A 83 12.58 3.49 -6.96
C LEU A 83 11.62 4.68 -6.70
N PRO A 84 11.50 5.22 -5.47
CA PRO A 84 10.72 6.44 -5.22
C PRO A 84 11.29 7.70 -5.88
N ASP A 85 12.60 7.72 -6.16
CA ASP A 85 13.32 8.89 -6.66
C ASP A 85 13.09 9.12 -8.16
N LEU A 86 12.75 8.06 -8.91
CA LEU A 86 12.71 8.09 -10.38
C LEU A 86 11.79 9.16 -10.95
N VAL A 87 10.56 9.26 -10.43
CA VAL A 87 9.56 10.22 -10.95
C VAL A 87 9.90 11.66 -10.55
N PRO A 88 10.18 11.98 -9.27
CA PRO A 88 10.66 13.31 -8.90
C PRO A 88 11.91 13.73 -9.68
N ALA A 89 12.90 12.86 -9.83
CA ALA A 89 14.12 13.15 -10.57
C ALA A 89 13.85 13.46 -12.04
N ALA A 90 12.94 12.72 -12.69
CA ALA A 90 12.54 12.99 -14.07
C ALA A 90 11.86 14.36 -14.21
N ILE A 91 10.96 14.72 -13.28
CA ILE A 91 10.32 16.05 -13.27
C ILE A 91 11.40 17.15 -13.14
N ILE A 92 12.33 16.99 -12.19
CA ILE A 92 13.40 17.97 -11.97
C ILE A 92 14.29 18.10 -13.21
N ALA A 93 14.76 16.98 -13.76
CA ALA A 93 15.66 16.96 -14.91
C ALA A 93 15.03 17.60 -16.16
N LEU A 94 13.74 17.33 -16.42
CA LEU A 94 13.04 17.86 -17.58
C LEU A 94 12.71 19.36 -17.46
N LEU A 95 12.43 19.84 -16.25
CA LEU A 95 12.02 21.23 -16.02
C LEU A 95 13.18 22.17 -15.70
N THR A 96 14.32 21.66 -15.21
CA THR A 96 15.49 22.48 -14.86
C THR A 96 15.95 23.39 -16.02
N PRO A 97 16.05 22.91 -17.28
CA PRO A 97 16.44 23.78 -18.40
C PRO A 97 15.44 24.89 -18.72
N LEU A 98 14.18 24.75 -18.34
CA LEU A 98 13.09 25.68 -18.70
C LEU A 98 12.79 26.69 -17.59
N ALA A 99 12.83 26.25 -16.32
CA ALA A 99 12.37 27.03 -15.17
C ALA A 99 13.46 27.27 -14.11
N GLY A 100 14.65 26.68 -14.29
CA GLY A 100 15.71 26.65 -13.28
C GLY A 100 15.48 25.58 -12.20
N THR A 101 16.56 25.20 -11.51
CA THR A 101 16.57 24.08 -10.54
C THR A 101 15.53 24.25 -9.43
N HIS A 102 15.47 25.44 -8.82
CA HIS A 102 14.58 25.68 -7.69
C HIS A 102 13.10 25.50 -8.05
N GLN A 103 12.66 26.03 -9.20
CA GLN A 103 11.27 25.87 -9.64
C GLN A 103 10.99 24.42 -10.08
N ALA A 104 11.95 23.75 -10.71
CA ALA A 104 11.81 22.35 -11.10
C ALA A 104 11.63 21.43 -9.88
N GLU A 105 12.40 21.65 -8.81
CA GLU A 105 12.25 20.96 -7.52
C GLU A 105 10.90 21.28 -6.87
N LEU A 106 10.51 22.56 -6.82
CA LEU A 106 9.22 22.97 -6.27
C LEU A 106 8.05 22.28 -6.99
N VAL A 107 8.09 22.20 -8.32
CA VAL A 107 7.09 21.48 -9.12
C VAL A 107 7.10 19.99 -8.81
N ALA A 108 8.27 19.36 -8.66
CA ALA A 108 8.37 17.94 -8.34
C ALA A 108 7.79 17.62 -6.95
N VAL A 109 8.12 18.40 -5.93
CA VAL A 109 7.65 18.15 -4.55
C VAL A 109 6.16 18.43 -4.36
N ILE A 110 5.53 19.19 -5.25
CA ILE A 110 4.07 19.39 -5.27
C ILE A 110 3.39 18.30 -6.11
N THR A 111 3.87 18.09 -7.33
CA THR A 111 3.16 17.28 -8.33
C THR A 111 3.23 15.80 -8.00
N TRP A 112 4.38 15.31 -7.51
CA TRP A 112 4.55 13.88 -7.23
C TRP A 112 3.64 13.37 -6.11
N PRO A 113 3.60 13.97 -4.90
CA PRO A 113 2.67 13.52 -3.86
C PRO A 113 1.20 13.68 -4.28
N THR A 114 0.87 14.73 -5.04
CA THR A 114 -0.48 14.94 -5.59
C THR A 114 -0.90 13.82 -6.56
N ALA A 115 0.01 13.39 -7.44
CA ALA A 115 -0.23 12.30 -8.37
C ALA A 115 -0.43 10.96 -7.64
N LEU A 116 0.39 10.69 -6.61
CA LEU A 116 0.21 9.53 -5.74
C LEU A 116 -1.12 9.57 -5.01
N PHE A 117 -1.54 10.74 -4.53
CA PHE A 117 -2.83 10.89 -3.86
C PHE A 117 -3.99 10.62 -4.81
N ALA A 118 -3.97 11.18 -6.01
CA ALA A 118 -4.98 10.92 -7.03
C ALA A 118 -5.06 9.43 -7.37
N ALA A 119 -3.91 8.75 -7.49
CA ALA A 119 -3.84 7.31 -7.71
C ALA A 119 -4.43 6.52 -6.53
N ALA A 120 -4.09 6.88 -5.29
CA ALA A 120 -4.62 6.23 -4.09
C ALA A 120 -6.15 6.38 -3.99
N LEU A 121 -6.66 7.60 -4.18
CA LEU A 121 -8.10 7.90 -4.21
C LEU A 121 -8.81 7.11 -5.31
N PHE A 122 -8.25 7.08 -6.52
CA PHE A 122 -8.80 6.30 -7.61
C PHE A 122 -8.86 4.81 -7.27
N LEU A 123 -7.77 4.22 -6.75
CA LEU A 123 -7.73 2.81 -6.36
C LEU A 123 -8.75 2.48 -5.26
N VAL A 124 -8.91 3.34 -4.25
CA VAL A 124 -9.98 3.21 -3.25
C VAL A 124 -11.35 3.19 -3.92
N GLY A 125 -11.62 4.13 -4.84
CA GLY A 125 -12.86 4.15 -5.62
C GLY A 125 -13.08 2.85 -6.41
N ARG A 126 -12.02 2.30 -7.00
CA ARG A 126 -12.07 1.02 -7.74
C ARG A 126 -12.34 -0.18 -6.83
N ILE A 127 -11.74 -0.22 -5.63
CA ILE A 127 -12.01 -1.23 -4.60
C ILE A 127 -13.46 -1.12 -4.12
N ALA A 128 -13.91 0.09 -3.77
CA ALA A 128 -15.28 0.32 -3.31
C ALA A 128 -16.32 -0.06 -4.38
N ARG A 129 -16.02 0.23 -5.66
CA ARG A 129 -16.89 -0.16 -6.77
C ARG A 129 -17.00 -1.66 -6.94
N SER A 130 -15.90 -2.41 -6.77
CA SER A 130 -15.93 -3.87 -6.94
C SER A 130 -16.77 -4.54 -5.86
N ILE A 131 -16.69 -4.09 -4.60
CA ILE A 131 -17.37 -4.73 -3.44
C ILE A 131 -18.70 -4.11 -3.03
N GLY A 132 -18.91 -2.82 -3.32
CA GLY A 132 -20.11 -2.05 -2.94
C GLY A 132 -20.96 -1.57 -4.12
N GLY A 133 -20.48 -1.75 -5.36
CA GLY A 133 -21.17 -1.32 -6.57
C GLY A 133 -20.95 0.16 -6.94
N PRO A 134 -21.49 0.61 -8.09
CA PRO A 134 -21.24 1.95 -8.65
C PRO A 134 -21.56 3.13 -7.74
N GLY A 135 -22.60 3.01 -6.91
CA GLY A 135 -23.08 4.11 -6.05
C GLY A 135 -22.17 4.42 -4.86
N VAL A 136 -21.26 3.52 -4.50
CA VAL A 136 -20.38 3.65 -3.32
C VAL A 136 -19.04 4.31 -3.67
N ALA A 137 -18.58 4.16 -4.91
CA ALA A 137 -17.24 4.53 -5.34
C ALA A 137 -16.86 5.99 -5.01
N ARG A 138 -17.72 6.95 -5.40
CA ARG A 138 -17.45 8.38 -5.18
C ARG A 138 -17.48 8.76 -3.71
N THR A 139 -18.38 8.16 -2.92
CA THR A 139 -18.40 8.36 -1.47
C THR A 139 -17.13 7.81 -0.82
N ALA A 140 -16.63 6.65 -1.27
CA ALA A 140 -15.37 6.09 -0.77
C ALA A 140 -14.17 6.99 -1.12
N ILE A 141 -14.16 7.57 -2.32
CA ILE A 141 -13.15 8.56 -2.72
C ILE A 141 -13.17 9.76 -1.76
N VAL A 142 -14.34 10.33 -1.47
CA VAL A 142 -14.46 11.47 -0.53
C VAL A 142 -14.02 11.07 0.89
N VAL A 143 -14.42 9.89 1.38
CA VAL A 143 -14.02 9.41 2.71
C VAL A 143 -12.50 9.22 2.79
N ALA A 144 -11.87 8.64 1.76
CA ALA A 144 -10.42 8.49 1.69
C ALA A 144 -9.69 9.83 1.61
N ALA A 145 -10.26 10.82 0.91
CA ALA A 145 -9.69 12.16 0.79
C ALA A 145 -9.59 12.93 2.12
N ILE A 146 -10.31 12.47 3.15
CA ILE A 146 -10.29 13.04 4.50
C ILE A 146 -9.87 12.01 5.56
N ALA A 147 -9.35 10.84 5.15
CA ALA A 147 -8.98 9.76 6.05
C ALA A 147 -7.63 10.05 6.74
N TYR A 148 -7.66 10.80 7.83
CA TYR A 148 -6.49 10.97 8.70
C TYR A 148 -6.15 9.63 9.42
N PRO A 149 -4.85 9.28 9.59
CA PRO A 149 -3.66 10.02 9.16
C PRO A 149 -3.19 9.69 7.74
N ALA A 150 -3.89 8.84 6.98
CA ALA A 150 -3.43 8.45 5.63
C ALA A 150 -3.20 9.63 4.67
N THR A 151 -3.95 10.72 4.80
CA THR A 151 -3.77 11.91 3.96
C THR A 151 -2.45 12.63 4.21
N THR A 152 -1.80 12.46 5.37
CA THR A 152 -0.61 13.23 5.73
C THR A 152 0.64 12.85 4.96
N ILE A 153 0.70 11.64 4.40
CA ILE A 153 1.82 11.16 3.56
C ILE A 153 1.69 11.58 2.08
N PHE A 154 0.63 12.31 1.75
CA PHE A 154 0.36 12.81 0.40
C PHE A 154 0.38 14.35 0.30
N LEU A 155 0.72 15.04 1.39
CA LEU A 155 0.79 16.50 1.38
C LEU A 155 1.87 16.98 0.39
N PRO A 156 1.70 18.15 -0.25
CA PRO A 156 2.79 18.79 -0.97
C PRO A 156 4.05 18.87 -0.11
N GLY A 157 5.18 18.46 -0.68
CA GLY A 157 6.44 18.31 0.03
C GLY A 157 6.72 16.91 0.59
N ARG A 158 5.71 16.03 0.73
CA ARG A 158 5.86 14.65 1.22
C ARG A 158 6.32 13.71 0.11
N ILE A 159 7.58 13.85 -0.30
CA ILE A 159 8.17 13.06 -1.39
C ILE A 159 8.81 11.75 -0.93
N ASP A 160 8.83 11.48 0.37
CA ASP A 160 9.28 10.20 0.89
C ASP A 160 8.37 9.03 0.44
N HIS A 161 8.84 7.82 0.71
CA HIS A 161 8.44 6.60 0.06
C HIS A 161 7.09 6.01 0.51
N HIS A 162 6.56 6.45 1.65
CA HIS A 162 5.28 6.01 2.22
C HIS A 162 4.11 6.13 1.23
N GLY A 163 4.00 7.27 0.53
CA GLY A 163 2.90 7.51 -0.42
C GLY A 163 2.85 6.47 -1.55
N LEU A 164 4.03 6.13 -2.09
CA LEU A 164 4.15 5.13 -3.14
C LEU A 164 3.84 3.71 -2.62
N GLN A 165 4.30 3.36 -1.43
CA GLN A 165 3.97 2.07 -0.82
C GLN A 165 2.47 1.90 -0.56
N ILE A 166 1.77 2.96 -0.12
CA ILE A 166 0.31 2.91 0.04
C ILE A 166 -0.40 2.72 -1.30
N VAL A 167 0.04 3.37 -2.38
CA VAL A 167 -0.50 3.14 -3.72
C VAL A 167 -0.30 1.69 -4.17
N LEU A 168 0.89 1.12 -3.95
CA LEU A 168 1.20 -0.27 -4.27
C LEU A 168 0.37 -1.26 -3.44
N LEU A 169 0.20 -1.00 -2.14
CA LEU A 169 -0.67 -1.79 -1.27
C LEU A 169 -2.14 -1.73 -1.72
N LEU A 170 -2.63 -0.55 -2.10
CA LEU A 170 -3.99 -0.39 -2.64
C LEU A 170 -4.15 -1.12 -3.98
N LEU A 171 -3.11 -1.18 -4.80
CA LEU A 171 -3.11 -1.98 -6.02
C LEU A 171 -3.22 -3.48 -5.69
N VAL A 172 -2.51 -3.98 -4.68
CA VAL A 172 -2.66 -5.34 -4.17
C VAL A 172 -4.08 -5.57 -3.59
N ALA A 173 -4.61 -4.67 -2.77
CA ALA A 173 -5.96 -4.77 -2.23
C ALA A 173 -7.03 -4.76 -3.35
N ARG A 174 -6.77 -4.04 -4.45
CA ARG A 174 -7.65 -4.04 -5.62
C ARG A 174 -7.70 -5.41 -6.29
N THR A 175 -6.60 -6.16 -6.35
CA THR A 175 -6.60 -7.52 -6.93
C THR A 175 -7.33 -8.52 -6.03
N LEU A 176 -7.29 -8.35 -4.71
CA LEU A 176 -8.05 -9.17 -3.75
C LEU A 176 -9.57 -9.05 -3.92
N THR A 177 -10.04 -7.90 -4.40
CA THR A 177 -11.47 -7.65 -4.65
C THR A 177 -11.87 -7.85 -6.12
N SER A 178 -10.94 -8.34 -6.94
CA SER A 178 -11.12 -8.71 -8.34
C SER A 178 -11.26 -10.23 -8.51
N PRO A 179 -11.77 -10.71 -9.66
CA PRO A 179 -11.72 -12.13 -10.00
C PRO A 179 -10.30 -12.70 -9.89
N PRO A 180 -10.12 -13.89 -9.30
CA PRO A 180 -8.80 -14.48 -9.13
C PRO A 180 -8.27 -14.97 -10.48
N THR A 181 -7.44 -14.17 -11.15
CA THR A 181 -6.81 -14.54 -12.43
C THR A 181 -5.30 -14.48 -12.32
N LEU A 182 -4.59 -15.17 -13.21
CA LEU A 182 -3.13 -15.06 -13.34
C LEU A 182 -2.68 -13.60 -13.44
N GLY A 183 -3.34 -12.80 -14.28
CA GLY A 183 -3.00 -11.38 -14.47
C GLY A 183 -3.15 -10.52 -13.21
N HIS A 184 -4.19 -10.76 -12.42
CA HIS A 184 -4.35 -10.10 -11.11
C HIS A 184 -3.29 -10.59 -10.11
N GLY A 185 -2.88 -11.85 -10.17
CA GLY A 185 -1.75 -12.39 -9.41
C GLY A 185 -0.46 -11.68 -9.78
N LEU A 186 -0.14 -11.62 -11.08
CA LEU A 186 1.05 -10.95 -11.61
C LEU A 186 1.10 -9.48 -11.19
N THR A 187 -0.03 -8.78 -11.27
CA THR A 187 -0.14 -7.38 -10.84
C THR A 187 0.17 -7.23 -9.35
N ALA A 188 -0.39 -8.10 -8.51
CA ALA A 188 -0.14 -8.06 -7.07
C ALA A 188 1.30 -8.41 -6.71
N GLY A 189 1.90 -9.39 -7.40
CA GLY A 189 3.28 -9.81 -7.16
C GLY A 189 4.28 -8.73 -7.57
N LEU A 190 4.06 -8.06 -8.71
CA LEU A 190 4.89 -6.93 -9.13
C LEU A 190 4.74 -5.74 -8.18
N ALA A 191 3.52 -5.44 -7.73
CA ALA A 191 3.29 -4.37 -6.76
C ALA A 191 3.94 -4.66 -5.40
N ALA A 192 3.86 -5.91 -4.94
CA ALA A 192 4.53 -6.35 -3.72
C ALA A 192 6.06 -6.30 -3.85
N ALA A 193 6.61 -6.75 -4.98
CA ALA A 193 8.05 -6.66 -5.26
C ALA A 193 8.53 -5.20 -5.24
N ALA A 194 7.83 -4.31 -5.96
CA ALA A 194 8.13 -2.88 -5.96
C ALA A 194 8.05 -2.29 -4.54
N SER A 195 7.07 -2.69 -3.74
CA SER A 195 6.92 -2.21 -2.36
C SER A 195 8.08 -2.66 -1.46
N VAL A 196 8.54 -3.92 -1.59
CA VAL A 196 9.69 -4.47 -0.87
C VAL A 196 10.99 -3.78 -1.28
N VAL A 197 11.16 -3.48 -2.57
CA VAL A 197 12.31 -2.72 -3.08
C VAL A 197 12.36 -1.32 -2.49
N ILE A 198 11.21 -0.72 -2.23
CA ILE A 198 11.14 0.59 -1.57
C ILE A 198 11.56 0.48 -0.10
N GLY A 199 11.02 -0.50 0.63
CA GLY A 199 11.29 -0.73 2.05
C GLY A 199 10.45 -1.86 2.63
N MET A 200 10.82 -2.35 3.81
CA MET A 200 10.20 -3.53 4.43
C MET A 200 8.96 -3.24 5.27
N GLU A 201 8.60 -1.98 5.44
CA GLU A 201 7.62 -1.48 6.40
C GLU A 201 6.18 -1.97 6.13
N THR A 202 5.82 -2.12 4.86
CA THR A 202 4.51 -2.67 4.46
C THR A 202 4.51 -4.18 4.29
N THR A 203 5.63 -4.87 4.49
CA THR A 203 5.74 -6.33 4.34
C THR A 203 4.71 -7.08 5.19
N PRO A 204 4.42 -6.71 6.45
CA PRO A 204 3.36 -7.36 7.23
C PRO A 204 1.97 -7.28 6.54
N LEU A 205 1.69 -6.18 5.85
CA LEU A 205 0.41 -5.96 5.15
C LEU A 205 0.37 -6.73 3.83
N LEU A 206 1.49 -6.83 3.11
CA LEU A 206 1.63 -7.68 1.93
C LEU A 206 1.51 -9.16 2.27
N ALA A 207 2.09 -9.58 3.40
CA ALA A 207 1.93 -10.93 3.93
C ALA A 207 0.47 -11.22 4.28
N ALA A 208 -0.23 -10.27 4.92
CA ALA A 208 -1.67 -10.37 5.18
C ALA A 208 -2.51 -10.48 3.90
N ALA A 209 -2.14 -9.74 2.84
CA ALA A 209 -2.77 -9.88 1.53
C ALA A 209 -2.49 -11.27 0.92
N GLY A 210 -1.27 -11.80 1.06
CA GLY A 210 -0.92 -13.17 0.67
C GLY A 210 -1.75 -14.22 1.42
N LEU A 211 -1.95 -14.04 2.73
CA LEU A 211 -2.83 -14.88 3.55
C LEU A 211 -4.28 -14.81 3.09
N ALA A 212 -4.78 -13.63 2.70
CA ALA A 212 -6.11 -13.50 2.11
C ALA A 212 -6.22 -14.30 0.80
N MET A 213 -5.21 -14.24 -0.08
CA MET A 213 -5.19 -15.04 -1.31
C MET A 213 -5.14 -16.55 -1.02
N ALA A 214 -4.33 -16.98 -0.05
CA ALA A 214 -4.25 -18.36 0.40
C ALA A 214 -5.59 -18.84 0.98
N GLY A 215 -6.29 -17.99 1.74
CA GLY A 215 -7.64 -18.28 2.23
C GLY A 215 -8.62 -18.54 1.09
N GLU A 216 -8.61 -17.72 0.04
CA GLU A 216 -9.45 -17.97 -1.14
C GLU A 216 -9.09 -19.26 -1.88
N TRP A 217 -7.80 -19.61 -1.89
CA TRP A 217 -7.28 -20.85 -2.45
C TRP A 217 -7.68 -22.10 -1.64
N LEU A 218 -7.71 -22.02 -0.31
CA LEU A 218 -8.13 -23.10 0.59
C LEU A 218 -9.59 -23.52 0.33
N PHE A 219 -10.45 -22.55 0.05
CA PHE A 219 -11.85 -22.80 -0.29
C PHE A 219 -12.07 -23.10 -1.78
N ALA A 220 -11.00 -23.42 -2.52
CA ALA A 220 -11.00 -23.90 -3.90
C ALA A 220 -11.87 -23.06 -4.86
N LYS A 221 -11.83 -21.74 -4.74
CA LYS A 221 -12.49 -20.87 -5.72
C LYS A 221 -11.85 -21.09 -7.09
N HIS A 222 -12.66 -21.22 -8.14
CA HIS A 222 -12.16 -21.34 -9.50
C HIS A 222 -11.12 -20.26 -9.81
N ALA A 223 -9.97 -20.68 -10.38
CA ALA A 223 -8.81 -19.84 -10.73
C ALA A 223 -8.05 -19.17 -9.56
N ALA A 224 -8.35 -19.52 -8.29
CA ALA A 224 -7.52 -19.09 -7.16
C ALA A 224 -6.07 -19.57 -7.25
N ASP A 225 -5.87 -20.77 -7.82
CA ASP A 225 -4.56 -21.37 -8.10
C ASP A 225 -3.77 -20.48 -9.08
N ASP A 226 -4.41 -19.98 -10.15
CA ASP A 226 -3.78 -19.10 -11.14
C ASP A 226 -3.34 -17.77 -10.52
N ARG A 227 -4.15 -17.17 -9.66
CA ARG A 227 -3.76 -15.93 -8.96
C ARG A 227 -2.57 -16.16 -8.03
N MET A 228 -2.56 -17.28 -7.29
CA MET A 228 -1.44 -17.62 -6.42
C MET A 228 -0.14 -17.85 -7.22
N MET A 229 -0.25 -18.57 -8.34
CA MET A 229 0.87 -18.77 -9.27
C MET A 229 1.40 -17.43 -9.81
N GLY A 230 0.51 -16.58 -10.32
CA GLY A 230 0.88 -15.27 -10.85
C GLY A 230 1.52 -14.38 -9.79
N PHE A 231 1.00 -14.39 -8.56
CA PHE A 231 1.57 -13.64 -7.45
C PHE A 231 3.00 -14.07 -7.14
N GLY A 232 3.25 -15.37 -6.98
CA GLY A 232 4.58 -15.88 -6.70
C GLY A 232 5.58 -15.66 -7.84
N ILE A 233 5.18 -15.91 -9.09
CA ILE A 233 6.03 -15.67 -10.28
C ILE A 233 6.44 -14.20 -10.34
N ALA A 234 5.48 -13.28 -10.28
CA ALA A 234 5.76 -11.86 -10.40
C ALA A 234 6.56 -11.30 -9.22
N LEU A 235 6.31 -11.79 -8.00
CA LEU A 235 7.09 -11.41 -6.84
C LEU A 235 8.55 -11.86 -6.99
N ALA A 236 8.78 -13.14 -7.33
CA ALA A 236 10.13 -13.67 -7.51
C ALA A 236 10.88 -13.01 -8.68
N ALA A 237 10.23 -12.91 -9.85
CA ALA A 237 10.83 -12.29 -11.03
C ALA A 237 11.06 -10.79 -10.84
N GLY A 238 10.12 -10.09 -10.20
CA GLY A 238 10.24 -8.68 -9.86
C GLY A 238 11.41 -8.41 -8.91
N LEU A 239 11.57 -9.22 -7.86
CA LEU A 239 12.69 -9.13 -6.93
C LEU A 239 14.03 -9.47 -7.59
N LEU A 240 14.06 -10.43 -8.52
CA LEU A 240 15.26 -10.75 -9.29
C LEU A 240 15.65 -9.60 -10.23
N GLY A 241 14.70 -9.02 -10.97
CA GLY A 241 14.96 -7.84 -11.79
C GLY A 241 15.42 -6.65 -10.94
N ALA A 242 14.80 -6.45 -9.78
CA ALA A 242 15.15 -5.38 -8.87
C ALA A 242 16.54 -5.54 -8.26
N SER A 243 17.00 -6.78 -7.96
CA SER A 243 18.37 -7.00 -7.46
C SER A 243 19.45 -6.80 -8.52
N ILE A 244 19.08 -6.59 -9.78
CA ILE A 244 19.98 -6.16 -10.84
C ILE A 244 19.98 -4.64 -10.94
N ILE A 245 18.80 -4.01 -10.94
CA ILE A 245 18.64 -2.56 -11.19
C ILE A 245 18.94 -1.73 -9.93
N PHE A 246 18.37 -2.11 -8.79
CA PHE A 246 18.39 -1.33 -7.55
C PHE A 246 19.41 -1.83 -6.52
N LYS A 247 20.35 -2.67 -6.95
CA LYS A 247 21.45 -3.13 -6.10
C LYS A 247 22.33 -1.95 -5.70
N THR A 248 22.38 -1.68 -4.41
CA THR A 248 23.11 -0.55 -3.83
C THR A 248 24.55 -0.94 -3.50
N SER A 249 25.41 0.06 -3.27
CA SER A 249 26.77 -0.15 -2.72
C SER A 249 26.73 -0.87 -1.36
N GLN A 250 25.62 -0.72 -0.62
CA GLN A 250 25.38 -1.36 0.69
C GLN A 250 24.56 -2.65 0.60
N TRP A 251 24.47 -3.28 -0.57
CA TRP A 251 23.68 -4.51 -0.75
C TRP A 251 24.02 -5.61 0.27
N GLY A 252 25.28 -5.73 0.68
CA GLY A 252 25.74 -6.73 1.65
C GLY A 252 25.48 -6.37 3.12
N TYR A 253 24.95 -5.18 3.42
CA TYR A 253 24.66 -4.76 4.79
C TYR A 253 23.60 -5.68 5.43
N PRO A 254 23.85 -6.23 6.63
CA PRO A 254 22.96 -7.21 7.27
C PRO A 254 21.74 -6.56 7.96
N GLY A 255 21.11 -5.57 7.31
CA GLY A 255 19.91 -4.88 7.78
C GLY A 255 18.64 -5.34 7.06
N CYS A 256 17.48 -5.12 7.68
CA CYS A 256 16.15 -5.42 7.13
C CYS A 256 15.25 -4.18 7.06
N ASP A 257 15.85 -3.00 7.11
CA ASP A 257 15.22 -1.69 6.98
C ASP A 257 15.23 -1.17 5.54
N GLY A 258 16.07 -1.73 4.66
CA GLY A 258 16.14 -1.40 3.24
C GLY A 258 16.15 -2.61 2.30
N PHE A 259 16.34 -2.36 1.00
CA PHE A 259 16.48 -3.40 -0.02
C PHE A 259 17.90 -3.98 -0.04
N THR A 260 18.23 -4.74 1.01
CA THR A 260 19.52 -5.44 1.19
C THR A 260 19.45 -6.88 0.67
N ALA A 261 20.60 -7.55 0.56
CA ALA A 261 20.68 -8.97 0.26
C ALA A 261 19.89 -9.82 1.27
N THR A 262 19.86 -9.41 2.54
CA THR A 262 19.14 -10.11 3.62
C THR A 262 17.63 -10.06 3.38
N ALA A 263 17.07 -8.86 3.20
CA ALA A 263 15.66 -8.65 2.91
C ALA A 263 15.26 -9.34 1.59
N TRP A 264 16.10 -9.24 0.56
CA TRP A 264 15.86 -9.86 -0.75
C TRP A 264 15.83 -11.38 -0.67
N ARG A 265 16.79 -12.03 0.00
CA ARG A 265 16.81 -13.50 0.13
C ARG A 265 15.55 -14.01 0.85
N GLY A 266 15.20 -13.39 1.98
CA GLY A 266 14.00 -13.75 2.73
C GLY A 266 12.73 -13.60 1.89
N THR A 267 12.59 -12.49 1.17
CA THR A 267 11.39 -12.24 0.36
C THR A 267 11.32 -13.08 -0.91
N VAL A 268 12.44 -13.42 -1.54
CA VAL A 268 12.50 -14.38 -2.66
C VAL A 268 12.11 -15.78 -2.20
N ILE A 269 12.60 -16.24 -1.04
CA ILE A 269 12.18 -17.52 -0.45
C ILE A 269 10.66 -17.50 -0.21
N ALA A 270 10.14 -16.42 0.38
CA ALA A 270 8.71 -16.24 0.61
C ALA A 270 7.86 -16.31 -0.68
N ALA A 271 8.40 -15.81 -1.80
CA ALA A 271 7.71 -15.83 -3.09
C ALA A 271 7.44 -17.23 -3.65
N PHE A 272 8.25 -18.24 -3.27
CA PHE A 272 8.03 -19.62 -3.69
C PHE A 272 6.82 -20.26 -3.00
N GLY A 273 6.40 -19.78 -1.83
CA GLY A 273 5.24 -20.33 -1.10
C GLY A 273 3.95 -20.35 -1.93
N PRO A 274 3.49 -19.20 -2.44
CA PRO A 274 2.40 -19.10 -3.41
C PRO A 274 2.49 -20.05 -4.61
N MET A 275 3.68 -20.20 -5.20
CA MET A 275 3.90 -21.07 -6.35
C MET A 275 3.76 -22.55 -5.97
N MET A 276 4.36 -22.96 -4.86
CA MET A 276 4.26 -24.34 -4.37
C MET A 276 2.82 -24.70 -4.02
N MET A 277 2.08 -23.79 -3.37
CA MET A 277 0.65 -23.99 -3.11
C MET A 277 -0.14 -24.13 -4.41
N ALA A 278 0.10 -23.27 -5.39
CA ALA A 278 -0.59 -23.32 -6.68
C ALA A 278 -0.25 -24.58 -7.51
N LEU A 279 0.99 -25.06 -7.49
CA LEU A 279 1.39 -26.28 -8.20
C LEU A 279 0.76 -27.53 -7.58
N ALA A 280 0.85 -27.66 -6.26
CA ALA A 280 0.30 -28.80 -5.56
C ALA A 280 -1.24 -28.80 -5.50
N ALA A 281 -1.88 -27.66 -5.80
CA ALA A 281 -3.33 -27.55 -5.96
C ALA A 281 -3.91 -28.48 -7.04
N ARG A 282 -3.09 -28.90 -8.02
CA ARG A 282 -3.47 -29.83 -9.10
C ARG A 282 -3.77 -31.24 -8.59
N ASP A 283 -3.13 -31.64 -7.50
CA ASP A 283 -3.24 -32.99 -6.94
C ASP A 283 -4.19 -33.03 -5.72
N PHE A 284 -4.48 -31.86 -5.11
CA PHE A 284 -5.25 -31.76 -3.87
C PHE A 284 -6.51 -30.89 -4.01
N THR A 285 -7.67 -31.53 -4.13
CA THR A 285 -8.97 -30.86 -4.26
C THR A 285 -9.71 -30.68 -2.93
N ARG A 286 -9.36 -31.45 -1.89
CA ARG A 286 -10.03 -31.40 -0.58
C ARG A 286 -9.52 -30.23 0.28
N PRO A 287 -10.39 -29.40 0.89
CA PRO A 287 -9.98 -28.26 1.71
C PRO A 287 -9.04 -28.61 2.87
N ALA A 288 -9.26 -29.75 3.53
CA ALA A 288 -8.39 -30.20 4.62
C ALA A 288 -6.95 -30.50 4.15
N MET A 289 -6.79 -31.08 2.96
CA MET A 289 -5.47 -31.36 2.39
C MET A 289 -4.78 -30.08 1.94
N ARG A 290 -5.54 -29.15 1.32
CA ARG A 290 -5.04 -27.81 1.01
C ARG A 290 -4.58 -27.07 2.27
N LEU A 291 -5.30 -27.21 3.39
CA LEU A 291 -4.90 -26.63 4.68
C LEU A 291 -3.61 -27.24 5.21
N MET A 292 -3.49 -28.57 5.24
CA MET A 292 -2.24 -29.23 5.66
C MET A 292 -1.05 -28.81 4.79
N LEU A 293 -1.25 -28.73 3.47
CA LEU A 293 -0.25 -28.26 2.52
C LEU A 293 0.13 -26.80 2.77
N ALA A 294 -0.84 -25.91 3.00
CA ALA A 294 -0.58 -24.52 3.33
C ALA A 294 0.24 -24.38 4.62
N ILE A 295 -0.08 -25.17 5.66
CA ILE A 295 0.67 -25.20 6.92
C ILE A 295 2.10 -25.70 6.69
N LEU A 296 2.27 -26.79 5.93
CA LEU A 296 3.58 -27.34 5.60
C LEU A 296 4.43 -26.33 4.81
N VAL A 297 3.87 -25.75 3.75
CA VAL A 297 4.54 -24.73 2.93
C VAL A 297 4.89 -23.53 3.77
N ALA A 298 3.98 -23.03 4.61
CA ALA A 298 4.25 -21.92 5.51
C ALA A 298 5.37 -22.25 6.52
N GLY A 299 5.42 -23.47 7.05
CA GLY A 299 6.48 -23.93 7.93
C GLY A 299 7.85 -24.01 7.24
N VAL A 300 7.92 -24.60 6.05
CA VAL A 300 9.16 -24.71 5.27
C VAL A 300 9.66 -23.34 4.83
N ILE A 301 8.78 -22.50 4.28
CA ILE A 301 9.12 -21.15 3.85
C ILE A 301 9.50 -20.28 5.05
N GLY A 302 8.71 -20.30 6.12
CA GLY A 302 8.99 -19.54 7.34
C GLY A 302 10.33 -19.95 7.97
N GLY A 303 10.60 -21.25 8.08
CA GLY A 303 11.89 -21.76 8.53
C GLY A 303 13.05 -21.33 7.63
N GLY A 304 12.86 -21.38 6.31
CA GLY A 304 13.86 -20.91 5.33
C GLY A 304 14.15 -19.41 5.43
N VAL A 305 13.11 -18.58 5.61
CA VAL A 305 13.27 -17.13 5.82
C VAL A 305 14.04 -16.86 7.11
N ILE A 306 13.68 -17.51 8.22
CA ILE A 306 14.38 -17.35 9.50
C ILE A 306 15.85 -17.80 9.40
N ALA A 307 16.12 -18.89 8.68
CA ALA A 307 17.48 -19.40 8.51
C ALA A 307 18.39 -18.46 7.70
N VAL A 308 17.83 -17.75 6.70
CA VAL A 308 18.61 -16.91 5.77
C VAL A 308 18.60 -15.43 6.14
N ALA A 309 17.58 -14.98 6.87
CA ALA A 309 17.39 -13.58 7.27
C ALA A 309 16.96 -13.45 8.75
N PRO A 310 17.70 -14.05 9.72
CA PRO A 310 17.32 -13.99 11.14
C PRO A 310 17.28 -12.56 11.68
N GLN A 311 18.08 -11.65 11.11
CA GLN A 311 18.13 -10.24 11.51
C GLN A 311 16.79 -9.52 11.28
N CYS A 312 15.93 -10.02 10.38
CA CYS A 312 14.63 -9.41 10.13
C CYS A 312 13.62 -9.67 11.26
N LEU A 313 13.92 -10.57 12.21
CA LEU A 313 13.09 -10.77 13.41
C LEU A 313 13.25 -9.63 14.41
N GLU A 314 14.42 -8.97 14.42
CA GLU A 314 14.73 -7.85 15.29
C GLU A 314 15.35 -6.70 14.47
N PRO A 315 14.54 -5.96 13.69
CA PRO A 315 15.06 -5.00 12.71
C PRO A 315 15.93 -3.88 13.30
N TYR A 316 15.75 -3.58 14.59
CA TYR A 316 16.49 -2.55 15.31
C TYR A 316 17.61 -3.08 16.22
N ALA A 317 17.91 -4.38 16.21
CA ALA A 317 18.92 -4.97 17.10
C ALA A 317 20.33 -4.39 16.88
N MET A 318 20.61 -3.89 15.67
CA MET A 318 21.89 -3.29 15.30
C MET A 318 21.97 -1.79 15.59
N VAL A 319 20.88 -1.16 16.05
CA VAL A 319 20.88 0.26 16.41
C VAL A 319 21.59 0.41 17.75
N ASP A 320 22.58 1.32 17.79
CA ASP A 320 23.29 1.63 19.03
C ASP A 320 22.29 1.98 20.16
N PRO A 321 22.42 1.42 21.37
CA PRO A 321 21.45 1.64 22.45
C PRO A 321 21.25 3.11 22.82
N MET A 322 22.29 3.95 22.67
CA MET A 322 22.17 5.40 22.88
C MET A 322 21.34 6.04 21.78
N LEU A 323 21.55 5.69 20.51
CA LEU A 323 20.72 6.16 19.39
C LEU A 323 19.28 5.69 19.51
N ALA A 324 19.06 4.44 19.94
CA ALA A 324 17.74 3.89 20.17
C ALA A 324 16.96 4.72 21.22
N ARG A 325 17.63 5.13 22.30
CA ARG A 325 17.03 5.92 23.38
C ARG A 325 16.84 7.40 23.01
N LEU A 326 17.84 8.02 22.39
CA LEU A 326 17.86 9.47 22.19
C LEU A 326 17.16 9.92 20.90
N TRP A 327 17.14 9.05 19.88
CA TRP A 327 16.55 9.33 18.57
C TRP A 327 15.37 8.41 18.26
N LEU A 328 15.57 7.08 18.15
CA LEU A 328 14.53 6.16 17.68
C LEU A 328 13.28 6.17 18.57
N GLY A 329 13.46 6.22 19.90
CA GLY A 329 12.38 6.36 20.88
C GLY A 329 11.62 7.69 20.81
N LYS A 330 12.06 8.64 19.98
CA LYS A 330 11.38 9.92 19.72
C LYS A 330 10.81 10.01 18.30
N VAL A 331 11.04 9.01 17.45
CA VAL A 331 10.42 8.92 16.12
C VAL A 331 8.95 8.55 16.33
N GLY A 332 8.07 9.54 16.14
CA GLY A 332 6.65 9.43 16.51
C GLY A 332 5.93 8.28 15.82
N GLU A 333 6.21 8.04 14.54
CA GLU A 333 5.57 6.98 13.76
C GLU A 333 6.05 5.55 14.09
N ALA A 334 7.21 5.42 14.75
CA ALA A 334 7.76 4.14 15.20
C ALA A 334 7.26 3.79 16.62
N GLN A 335 6.52 4.68 17.28
CA GLN A 335 6.00 4.43 18.61
C GLN A 335 4.77 3.49 18.59
N PRO A 336 4.59 2.67 19.65
CA PRO A 336 3.36 1.92 19.84
C PRO A 336 2.13 2.82 20.03
N LEU A 337 0.97 2.37 19.55
CA LEU A 337 -0.29 3.09 19.73
C LEU A 337 -0.62 3.35 21.21
N PHE A 338 -0.31 2.37 22.07
CA PHE A 338 -0.68 2.40 23.50
C PHE A 338 0.19 3.32 24.35
N THR A 339 1.32 3.79 23.83
CA THR A 339 2.17 4.79 24.50
C THR A 339 1.84 6.21 24.04
N ALA A 340 1.07 6.36 22.97
CA ALA A 340 0.66 7.66 22.45
C ALA A 340 -0.40 8.32 23.35
N PRO A 341 -0.43 9.67 23.44
CA PRO A 341 -1.52 10.38 24.10
C PRO A 341 -2.88 9.98 23.52
N VAL A 342 -3.91 9.91 24.36
CA VAL A 342 -5.25 9.41 23.99
C VAL A 342 -5.81 10.11 22.73
N GLY A 343 -5.64 11.42 22.60
CA GLY A 343 -6.09 12.16 21.40
C GLY A 343 -5.37 11.71 20.11
N VAL A 344 -4.07 11.44 20.19
CA VAL A 344 -3.28 10.90 19.07
C VAL A 344 -3.71 9.48 18.75
N ALA A 345 -3.88 8.63 19.76
CA ALA A 345 -4.34 7.26 19.59
C ALA A 345 -5.72 7.19 18.91
N ILE A 346 -6.67 8.05 19.33
CA ILE A 346 -7.99 8.18 18.69
C ILE A 346 -7.84 8.68 17.24
N GLY A 347 -7.00 9.69 17.00
CA GLY A 347 -6.74 10.20 15.67
C GLY A 347 -6.18 9.14 14.70
N TYR A 348 -5.26 8.31 15.17
CA TYR A 348 -4.61 7.28 14.35
C TYR A 348 -5.48 6.02 14.17
N ALA A 349 -6.12 5.53 15.23
CA ALA A 349 -6.86 4.26 15.20
C ALA A 349 -8.36 4.41 14.95
N GLY A 350 -8.96 5.58 15.21
CA GLY A 350 -10.42 5.75 15.20
C GLY A 350 -11.07 5.42 13.86
N VAL A 351 -10.53 5.96 12.76
CA VAL A 351 -11.03 5.67 11.40
C VAL A 351 -10.83 4.20 11.05
N MET A 352 -9.72 3.59 11.48
CA MET A 352 -9.43 2.17 11.23
C MET A 352 -10.43 1.26 11.92
N VAL A 353 -10.69 1.49 13.21
CA VAL A 353 -11.66 0.72 14.00
C VAL A 353 -13.06 0.87 13.42
N ALA A 354 -13.47 2.10 13.09
CA ALA A 354 -14.75 2.35 12.42
C ALA A 354 -14.85 1.61 11.08
N GLY A 355 -13.77 1.60 10.30
CA GLY A 355 -13.64 0.86 9.05
C GLY A 355 -13.81 -0.64 9.23
N ILE A 356 -13.12 -1.23 10.21
CA ILE A 356 -13.19 -2.66 10.54
C ILE A 356 -14.61 -3.04 10.96
N VAL A 357 -15.24 -2.27 11.85
CA VAL A 357 -16.62 -2.49 12.29
C VAL A 357 -17.57 -2.42 11.08
N ALA A 358 -17.40 -1.43 10.21
CA ALA A 358 -18.19 -1.32 8.98
C ALA A 358 -17.95 -2.53 8.05
N THR A 359 -16.71 -2.99 7.88
CA THR A 359 -16.38 -4.16 7.07
C THR A 359 -17.03 -5.43 7.61
N VAL A 360 -16.96 -5.66 8.92
CA VAL A 360 -17.61 -6.79 9.59
C VAL A 360 -19.13 -6.73 9.41
N TRP A 361 -19.73 -5.55 9.57
CA TRP A 361 -21.15 -5.35 9.31
C TRP A 361 -21.52 -5.64 7.85
N ARG A 362 -20.73 -5.17 6.88
CA ARG A 362 -20.94 -5.46 5.46
C ARG A 362 -20.85 -6.95 5.18
N LEU A 363 -19.85 -7.63 5.71
CA LEU A 363 -19.69 -9.08 5.60
C LEU A 363 -20.91 -9.83 6.17
N TYR A 364 -21.41 -9.41 7.33
CA TYR A 364 -22.59 -10.00 7.96
C TYR A 364 -23.86 -9.84 7.10
N VAL A 365 -24.07 -8.65 6.53
CA VAL A 365 -25.27 -8.32 5.74
C VAL A 365 -25.24 -8.88 4.32
N THR A 366 -24.10 -8.80 3.62
CA THR A 366 -24.02 -9.21 2.21
C THR A 366 -23.55 -10.65 2.03
N ARG A 367 -22.88 -11.23 3.03
CA ARG A 367 -22.18 -12.53 2.94
C ARG A 367 -21.18 -12.61 1.79
N ASP A 368 -20.72 -11.46 1.30
CA ASP A 368 -19.74 -11.37 0.23
C ASP A 368 -18.33 -11.53 0.79
N TYR A 369 -17.69 -12.64 0.42
CA TYR A 369 -16.36 -13.01 0.91
C TYR A 369 -15.27 -11.99 0.57
N ARG A 370 -15.48 -11.10 -0.41
CA ARG A 370 -14.49 -10.09 -0.78
C ARG A 370 -14.23 -9.11 0.36
N TRP A 371 -15.20 -8.95 1.26
CA TRP A 371 -15.02 -8.22 2.52
C TRP A 371 -14.08 -8.93 3.50
N VAL A 372 -13.98 -10.26 3.46
CA VAL A 372 -13.02 -11.02 4.30
C VAL A 372 -11.59 -10.69 3.89
N ALA A 373 -11.30 -10.65 2.59
CA ALA A 373 -9.95 -10.33 2.12
C ALA A 373 -9.53 -8.91 2.54
N LEU A 374 -10.44 -7.93 2.45
CA LEU A 374 -10.19 -6.57 2.90
C LEU A 374 -10.05 -6.50 4.44
N LEU A 375 -10.88 -7.25 5.17
CA LEU A 375 -10.83 -7.32 6.63
C LEU A 375 -9.48 -7.84 7.14
N ILE A 376 -8.91 -8.87 6.50
CA ILE A 376 -7.60 -9.42 6.87
C ILE A 376 -6.53 -8.33 6.81
N VAL A 377 -6.49 -7.54 5.72
CA VAL A 377 -5.50 -6.46 5.56
C VAL A 377 -5.77 -5.30 6.53
N GLN A 378 -7.04 -4.94 6.78
CA GLN A 378 -7.40 -3.90 7.76
C GLN A 378 -6.99 -4.29 9.19
N VAL A 379 -7.24 -5.53 9.60
CA VAL A 379 -6.86 -6.05 10.92
C VAL A 379 -5.33 -6.13 11.03
N ALA A 380 -4.63 -6.54 9.98
CA ALA A 380 -3.17 -6.52 9.95
C ALA A 380 -2.61 -5.08 10.07
N ALA A 381 -3.22 -4.09 9.42
CA ALA A 381 -2.85 -2.69 9.56
C ALA A 381 -3.10 -2.16 10.98
N LEU A 382 -4.19 -2.56 11.63
CA LEU A 382 -4.44 -2.26 13.05
C LEU A 382 -3.42 -2.94 13.96
N GLY A 383 -3.12 -4.21 13.72
CA GLY A 383 -2.08 -4.94 14.43
C GLY A 383 -0.73 -4.25 14.32
N LEU A 384 -0.31 -3.87 13.11
CA LEU A 384 0.90 -3.09 12.90
C LEU A 384 0.84 -1.75 13.63
N THR A 385 -0.29 -1.05 13.59
CA THR A 385 -0.50 0.23 14.31
C THR A 385 -0.31 0.10 15.81
N CYS A 386 -0.76 -1.00 16.40
CA CYS A 386 -0.56 -1.28 17.83
C CYS A 386 0.94 -1.30 18.20
N PHE A 387 1.81 -1.76 17.30
CA PHE A 387 3.26 -1.79 17.50
C PHE A 387 3.96 -0.51 17.02
N GLN A 388 3.51 0.07 15.90
CA GLN A 388 4.08 1.26 15.26
C GLN A 388 2.99 2.08 14.57
N LEU A 389 2.81 3.33 14.99
CA LEU A 389 1.79 4.24 14.46
C LEU A 389 1.78 4.39 12.92
N ARG A 390 2.90 4.18 12.23
CA ARG A 390 2.97 4.17 10.75
C ARG A 390 1.98 3.21 10.07
N GLY A 391 1.58 2.13 10.75
CA GLY A 391 0.54 1.22 10.25
C GLY A 391 -0.81 1.91 9.98
N ALA A 392 -1.06 3.05 10.63
CA ALA A 392 -2.31 3.78 10.52
C ALA A 392 -2.51 4.39 9.14
N TYR A 393 -1.44 4.74 8.41
CA TYR A 393 -1.54 5.28 7.05
C TYR A 393 -2.27 4.30 6.13
N ALA A 394 -1.92 3.02 6.18
CA ALA A 394 -2.59 1.98 5.40
C ALA A 394 -4.01 1.70 5.91
N GLY A 395 -4.18 1.55 7.21
CA GLY A 395 -5.48 1.17 7.78
C GLY A 395 -6.56 2.23 7.57
N ALA A 396 -6.21 3.52 7.73
CA ALA A 396 -7.18 4.60 7.59
C ALA A 396 -7.71 4.73 6.16
N ILE A 397 -6.84 4.62 5.14
CA ILE A 397 -7.30 4.68 3.74
C ILE A 397 -8.09 3.43 3.33
N LEU A 398 -7.72 2.25 3.84
CA LEU A 398 -8.43 0.98 3.59
C LEU A 398 -9.80 0.90 4.28
N ALA A 399 -10.08 1.77 5.26
CA ALA A 399 -11.39 1.88 5.90
C ALA A 399 -12.48 2.47 4.99
N ALA A 400 -12.08 3.33 4.03
CA ALA A 400 -12.99 4.15 3.25
C ALA A 400 -14.07 3.36 2.45
N PRO A 401 -13.75 2.23 1.78
CA PRO A 401 -14.75 1.44 1.05
C PRO A 401 -15.93 0.98 1.92
N ALA A 402 -15.65 0.49 3.14
CA ALA A 402 -16.66 -0.03 4.05
C ALA A 402 -17.52 1.08 4.66
N LEU A 403 -16.87 2.17 5.09
CA LEU A 403 -17.54 3.36 5.63
C LEU A 403 -18.49 3.99 4.61
N ALA A 404 -18.10 4.03 3.34
CA ALA A 404 -18.95 4.51 2.26
C ALA A 404 -20.15 3.58 2.00
N ALA A 405 -19.94 2.27 2.06
CA ALA A 405 -21.00 1.28 1.81
C ALA A 405 -22.11 1.29 2.90
N GLY A 406 -21.83 1.77 4.11
CA GLY A 406 -22.80 1.91 5.19
C GLY A 406 -23.98 2.84 4.87
N ARG A 407 -23.78 3.85 4.00
CA ARG A 407 -24.83 4.80 3.61
C ARG A 407 -25.74 4.31 2.47
N GLY A 408 -25.27 3.36 1.65
CA GLY A 408 -25.99 2.91 0.45
C GLY A 408 -27.17 1.96 0.70
N GLY A 409 -27.37 1.47 1.92
CA GLY A 409 -28.36 0.43 2.24
C GLY A 409 -29.83 0.88 2.28
N ARG A 410 -30.13 2.18 2.21
CA ARG A 410 -31.52 2.69 2.34
C ARG A 410 -32.24 2.95 1.01
N ALA A 411 -31.56 2.94 -0.14
CA ALA A 411 -32.17 3.37 -1.41
C ALA A 411 -32.77 2.26 -2.28
N GLY A 412 -32.56 0.97 -1.98
CA GLY A 412 -32.95 -0.15 -2.87
C GLY A 412 -34.11 -1.04 -2.41
N GLY A 413 -34.71 -0.78 -1.24
CA GLY A 413 -35.58 -1.77 -0.56
C GLY A 413 -37.10 -1.55 -0.62
N ARG A 414 -37.60 -0.50 -1.29
CA ARG A 414 -39.05 -0.22 -1.35
C ARG A 414 -39.50 0.06 -2.77
N GLY A 415 -39.80 -1.00 -3.51
CA GLY A 415 -40.41 -0.89 -4.84
C GLY A 415 -40.74 -2.27 -5.39
N GLY A 416 -41.76 -2.94 -4.83
CA GLY A 416 -42.17 -4.23 -5.36
C GLY A 416 -43.12 -5.07 -4.52
N LYS A 417 -43.98 -4.47 -3.69
CA LYS A 417 -45.16 -5.16 -3.12
C LYS A 417 -46.29 -4.15 -2.86
N ARG A 418 -47.18 -3.99 -3.84
CA ARG A 418 -48.57 -3.48 -3.80
C ARG A 418 -49.00 -3.31 -5.27
N GLY A 419 -50.07 -3.91 -5.79
CA GLY A 419 -51.12 -4.68 -5.14
C GLY A 419 -51.83 -5.60 -6.14
N GLY A 420 -52.47 -6.61 -5.58
CA GLY A 420 -53.58 -7.31 -6.25
C GLY A 420 -54.87 -6.53 -6.02
N VAL A 421 -55.61 -6.34 -7.11
CA VAL A 421 -57.06 -6.13 -7.26
C VAL A 421 -57.31 -6.65 -8.68
N GLY A 422 -58.15 -7.64 -9.00
CA GLY A 422 -59.52 -7.89 -8.59
C GLY A 422 -60.44 -7.57 -9.78
N GLY A 423 -61.05 -8.59 -10.41
CA GLY A 423 -62.09 -8.46 -11.46
C GLY A 423 -61.56 -8.55 -12.90
N GLY A 424 -62.14 -9.29 -13.85
CA GLY A 424 -63.44 -9.97 -13.89
C GLY A 424 -63.51 -10.96 -15.06
N ARG A 425 -64.46 -11.89 -14.96
CA ARG A 425 -64.93 -12.78 -16.03
C ARG A 425 -65.68 -11.98 -17.08
N SER A 426 -65.53 -12.32 -18.36
CA SER A 426 -66.65 -12.55 -19.31
C SER A 426 -66.15 -12.84 -20.73
N HIS A 427 -66.69 -13.95 -21.27
CA HIS A 427 -66.77 -14.41 -22.66
C HIS A 427 -65.50 -14.92 -23.37
#